data_AF-A0A6N4QVT2-F1
#
_entry.id   AF-A0A6N4QVT2-F1
#
_cell.length_a   1.000
_cell.length_b   1.000
_cell.length_c   1.000
_cell.angle_alpha   90.00
_cell.angle_beta   90.00
_cell.angle_gamma   90.00
#
_symmetry.space_group_name_H-M   'P 1'
#
loop_
_entity.id
_entity.type
_entity.pdbx_description
1 polymer ?
#
loop_
_entity_poly.entity_id
_entity_poly.type
_entity_poly.pdbx_seq_one_letter_code
_entity_poly.pdbx_strand_id
1 'polypeptide(L)'
;MNYTLGVLIVSTIRSFFHQSLSQTWNLGPVLLTAFYLLIPAYSIFLFRFGFRYFHKLYQRKRALDPKNFETALGEVQKSFHGFMAKSYGELHSADAKNPLNKSELKESLENLERAVQGLKRLLESKPE
;
A
#
# COMPACT_ATOMS: atom_id res chain seq x y z
N MET A 1 3.74 -27.79 -31.70
CA MET A 1 3.76 -28.70 -30.53
C MET A 1 4.10 -27.86 -29.29
N ASN A 2 3.26 -27.84 -28.26
CA ASN A 2 3.43 -26.93 -27.10
C ASN A 2 4.52 -27.44 -26.16
N TYR A 3 5.56 -26.62 -25.89
CA TYR A 3 6.74 -27.01 -25.11
C TYR A 3 6.38 -27.45 -23.67
N THR A 4 5.43 -26.78 -23.03
CA THR A 4 4.91 -27.20 -21.70
C THR A 4 4.31 -28.59 -21.75
N LEU A 5 3.56 -28.90 -22.81
CA LEU A 5 2.91 -30.20 -23.00
C LEU A 5 3.97 -31.30 -23.21
N GLY A 6 5.03 -30.99 -23.96
CA GLY A 6 6.16 -31.89 -24.16
C GLY A 6 6.90 -32.21 -22.86
N VAL A 7 7.22 -31.19 -22.04
CA VAL A 7 7.88 -31.38 -20.75
C VAL A 7 6.98 -32.16 -19.78
N LEU A 8 5.68 -31.89 -19.75
CA LEU A 8 4.71 -32.64 -18.92
C LEU A 8 4.62 -34.11 -19.33
N ILE A 9 4.54 -34.41 -20.63
CA ILE A 9 4.45 -35.78 -21.12
C ILE A 9 5.74 -36.55 -20.78
N VAL A 10 6.92 -35.97 -21.05
CA VAL A 10 8.21 -36.59 -20.74
C VAL A 10 8.39 -36.80 -19.23
N SER A 11 7.98 -35.83 -18.41
CA SER A 11 8.02 -35.91 -16.95
C SER A 11 7.09 -37.01 -16.42
N THR A 12 5.88 -37.12 -16.97
CA THR A 12 4.89 -38.14 -16.58
C THR A 12 5.37 -39.54 -16.95
N ILE A 13 5.87 -39.72 -18.18
CA ILE A 13 6.42 -41.00 -18.64
C ILE A 13 7.60 -41.41 -17.76
N ARG A 14 8.54 -40.50 -17.49
CA ARG A 14 9.70 -40.77 -16.64
C ARG A 14 9.30 -41.16 -15.21
N SER A 15 8.35 -40.45 -14.60
CA SER A 15 7.86 -40.76 -13.26
C SER A 15 7.18 -42.13 -13.21
N PHE A 16 6.38 -42.46 -14.23
CA PHE A 16 5.69 -43.74 -14.35
C PHE A 16 6.66 -44.92 -14.50
N PHE A 17 7.66 -44.79 -15.38
CA PHE A 17 8.71 -45.81 -15.55
C PHE A 17 9.56 -45.95 -14.28
N HIS A 18 9.91 -44.85 -13.62
CA HIS A 18 10.67 -44.88 -12.39
C HIS A 18 9.90 -45.57 -11.26
N GLN A 19 8.58 -45.30 -11.14
CA GLN A 19 7.71 -45.99 -10.19
C GLN A 19 7.58 -47.48 -10.51
N SER A 20 7.43 -47.84 -11.79
CA SER A 20 7.31 -49.24 -12.23
C SER A 20 8.57 -50.06 -11.99
N LEU A 21 9.76 -49.43 -11.96
CA LEU A 21 11.04 -50.12 -11.78
C LEU A 21 11.58 -50.06 -10.34
N SER A 22 11.28 -48.99 -9.59
CA SER A 22 11.90 -48.76 -8.27
C SER A 22 10.93 -48.83 -7.10
N GLN A 23 9.62 -49.00 -7.35
CA GLN A 23 8.57 -49.11 -6.34
C GLN A 23 8.51 -47.94 -5.32
N THR A 24 9.20 -46.83 -5.59
CA THR A 24 9.31 -45.64 -4.75
C THR A 24 8.91 -44.39 -5.53
N TRP A 25 8.21 -43.47 -4.85
CA TRP A 25 7.76 -42.22 -5.46
C TRP A 25 8.90 -41.20 -5.50
N ASN A 26 9.61 -41.15 -6.63
CA ASN A 26 10.73 -40.22 -6.81
C ASN A 26 10.28 -38.90 -7.46
N LEU A 27 9.24 -38.28 -6.88
CA LEU A 27 8.58 -37.08 -7.43
C LEU A 27 9.45 -35.82 -7.31
N GLY A 28 10.27 -35.71 -6.27
CA GLY A 28 11.12 -34.53 -6.03
C GLY A 28 12.11 -34.25 -7.17
N PRO A 29 12.96 -35.21 -7.56
CA PRO A 29 13.91 -35.04 -8.67
C PRO A 29 13.23 -34.79 -10.02
N VAL A 30 12.07 -35.41 -10.25
CA VAL A 30 11.29 -35.23 -11.49
C VAL A 30 10.70 -33.81 -11.55
N LEU A 31 10.17 -33.30 -10.44
CA LEU A 31 9.72 -31.91 -10.35
C LEU A 31 10.87 -30.92 -10.54
N LEU A 32 12.02 -31.14 -9.89
CA LEU A 32 13.19 -30.28 -10.02
C LEU A 32 13.70 -30.19 -11.47
N THR A 33 13.74 -31.32 -12.18
CA THR A 33 14.16 -31.34 -13.59
C THR A 33 13.14 -30.64 -14.50
N ALA A 34 11.84 -30.81 -14.25
CA ALA A 34 10.80 -30.06 -14.96
C ALA A 34 10.93 -28.55 -14.73
N PHE A 35 11.11 -28.11 -13.47
CA PHE A 35 11.35 -26.70 -13.14
C PHE A 35 12.64 -26.18 -13.79
N TYR A 36 13.73 -26.95 -13.78
CA TYR A 36 15.00 -26.56 -14.38
C TYR A 36 14.88 -26.31 -15.90
N LEU A 37 14.01 -27.03 -16.59
CA LEU A 37 13.71 -26.82 -18.02
C LEU A 37 12.71 -25.67 -18.26
N LEU A 38 11.71 -25.54 -17.39
CA LEU A 38 10.63 -24.56 -17.54
C LEU A 38 11.05 -23.14 -17.10
N ILE A 39 11.89 -22.99 -16.07
CA ILE A 39 12.31 -21.69 -15.54
C ILE A 39 13.04 -20.84 -16.60
N PRO A 40 14.04 -21.36 -17.36
CA PRO A 40 14.69 -20.58 -18.42
C PRO A 40 13.72 -20.28 -19.57
N ALA A 41 12.92 -21.27 -19.97
CA ALA A 41 11.97 -21.16 -21.08
C ALA A 41 10.87 -20.11 -20.83
N TYR A 42 10.45 -19.95 -19.58
CA TYR A 42 9.43 -18.98 -19.16
C TYR A 42 10.00 -17.83 -18.34
N SER A 43 11.32 -17.64 -18.33
CA SER A 43 12.02 -16.64 -17.51
C SER A 43 11.48 -15.22 -17.70
N ILE A 44 11.25 -14.81 -18.95
CA ILE A 44 10.69 -13.49 -19.29
C ILE A 44 9.27 -13.33 -18.72
N PHE A 45 8.45 -14.37 -18.83
CA PHE A 45 7.08 -14.35 -18.32
C PHE A 45 7.05 -14.32 -16.78
N LEU A 46 7.88 -15.14 -16.14
CA LEU A 46 8.05 -15.17 -14.69
C LEU A 46 8.56 -13.82 -14.17
N PHE A 47 9.52 -13.22 -14.85
CA PHE A 47 10.03 -11.90 -14.50
C PHE A 47 8.95 -10.83 -14.61
N ARG A 48 8.19 -10.79 -15.71
CA ARG A 48 7.09 -9.82 -15.90
C ARG A 48 5.98 -10.00 -14.87
N PHE A 49 5.63 -11.24 -14.55
CA PHE A 49 4.64 -11.56 -13.53
C PHE A 49 5.12 -11.17 -12.13
N GLY A 50 6.35 -11.56 -11.79
CA GLY A 50 7.02 -11.19 -10.54
C GLY A 50 7.09 -9.68 -10.39
N PHE A 51 7.61 -8.97 -11.38
CA PHE A 51 7.72 -7.51 -11.36
C PHE A 51 6.37 -6.84 -11.13
N ARG A 52 5.31 -7.27 -11.83
CA ARG A 52 3.95 -6.73 -11.63
C ARG A 52 3.41 -7.00 -10.22
N TYR A 53 3.67 -8.19 -9.69
CA TYR A 53 3.25 -8.58 -8.35
C TYR A 53 4.00 -7.78 -7.26
N PHE A 54 5.33 -7.72 -7.36
CA PHE A 54 6.18 -6.93 -6.47
C PHE A 54 5.84 -5.44 -6.55
N HIS A 55 5.64 -4.89 -7.73
CA HIS A 55 5.23 -3.50 -7.91
C HIS A 55 3.88 -3.21 -7.24
N LYS A 56 2.90 -4.11 -7.38
CA LYS A 56 1.59 -3.99 -6.72
C LYS A 56 1.70 -4.07 -5.20
N LEU A 57 2.54 -4.96 -4.68
CA LEU A 57 2.82 -5.05 -3.25
C LEU A 57 3.56 -3.82 -2.73
N TYR A 58 4.52 -3.32 -3.49
CA TYR A 58 5.27 -2.11 -3.17
C TYR A 58 4.33 -0.91 -3.09
N GLN A 59 3.45 -0.73 -4.07
CA GLN A 59 2.44 0.33 -4.02
C GLN A 59 1.47 0.17 -2.84
N ARG A 60 1.08 -1.05 -2.47
CA ARG A 60 0.23 -1.28 -1.29
C ARG A 60 0.93 -0.92 0.02
N LYS A 61 2.22 -1.22 0.15
CA LYS A 61 3.02 -0.79 1.32
C LYS A 61 3.21 0.72 1.37
N ARG A 62 3.28 1.37 0.20
CA ARG A 62 3.47 2.82 0.08
C ARG A 62 2.17 3.63 0.04
N ALA A 63 1.02 2.96 0.03
CA ALA A 63 -0.26 3.62 0.05
C ALA A 63 -0.48 4.20 1.45
N LEU A 64 -0.76 5.50 1.51
CA LEU A 64 -1.25 6.13 2.74
C LEU A 64 -2.51 5.37 3.21
N ASP A 65 -2.57 5.07 4.50
CA ASP A 65 -3.78 4.47 5.07
C ASP A 65 -4.94 5.47 4.88
N PRO A 66 -5.96 5.11 4.07
CA PRO A 66 -7.05 6.03 3.75
C PRO A 66 -7.78 6.50 5.01
N LYS A 67 -7.84 5.66 6.05
CA LYS A 67 -8.48 6.00 7.32
C LYS A 67 -7.71 7.06 8.09
N ASN A 68 -6.38 6.96 8.12
CA ASN A 68 -5.53 7.95 8.79
C ASN A 68 -5.55 9.29 8.05
N PHE A 69 -5.56 9.24 6.71
CA PHE A 69 -5.67 10.44 5.89
C PHE A 69 -7.03 11.13 6.04
N GLU A 70 -8.12 10.37 6.03
CA GLU A 70 -9.48 10.89 6.26
C GLU A 70 -9.63 11.50 7.67
N THR A 71 -9.07 10.84 8.68
CA THR A 71 -9.07 11.36 10.06
C THR A 71 -8.33 12.70 10.14
N ALA A 72 -7.13 12.80 9.56
CA ALA A 72 -6.36 14.03 9.59
C ALA A 72 -7.01 15.17 8.77
N LEU A 73 -7.63 14.85 7.64
CA LEU A 73 -8.43 15.83 6.90
C LEU A 73 -9.63 16.31 7.70
N GLY A 74 -10.32 15.40 8.38
CA GLY A 74 -11.43 15.72 9.28
C GLY A 74 -11.02 16.65 10.42
N GLU A 75 -9.83 16.44 11.01
CA GLU A 75 -9.26 17.32 12.03
C GLU A 75 -8.95 18.72 11.49
N VAL A 76 -8.35 18.82 10.29
CA VAL A 76 -8.10 20.12 9.63
C VAL A 76 -9.42 20.83 9.35
N GLN A 77 -10.41 20.14 8.80
CA GLN A 77 -11.73 20.71 8.52
C GLN A 77 -12.42 21.21 9.80
N LYS A 78 -12.40 20.40 10.87
CA LYS A 78 -13.00 20.75 12.16
C LYS A 78 -12.31 21.96 12.79
N SER A 79 -10.97 21.99 12.77
CA SER A 79 -10.18 23.09 13.30
C SER A 79 -10.41 24.39 12.50
N PHE A 80 -10.50 24.28 11.17
CA PHE A 80 -10.82 25.42 10.30
C PHE A 80 -12.22 25.96 10.59
N HIS A 81 -13.22 25.09 10.70
CA HIS A 81 -14.59 25.51 11.00
C HIS A 81 -14.68 26.16 12.40
N GLY A 82 -13.96 25.63 13.38
CA GLY A 82 -13.84 26.23 14.72
C GLY A 82 -13.20 27.62 14.70
N PHE A 83 -12.11 27.78 13.94
CA PHE A 83 -11.46 29.08 13.73
C PHE A 83 -12.40 30.08 13.05
N MET A 84 -13.12 29.68 12.01
CA MET A 84 -14.07 30.56 11.32
C MET A 84 -15.23 30.95 12.24
N ALA A 85 -15.81 30.01 12.99
CA ALA A 85 -16.90 30.29 13.92
C ALA A 85 -16.47 31.28 15.02
N LYS A 86 -15.28 31.07 15.61
CA LYS A 86 -14.71 32.02 16.59
C LYS A 86 -14.39 33.37 15.95
N SER A 87 -13.82 33.38 14.75
CA SER A 87 -13.50 34.62 14.04
C SER A 87 -14.75 35.43 13.73
N TYR A 88 -15.80 34.81 13.22
CA TYR A 88 -17.07 35.48 12.94
C TYR A 88 -17.79 35.91 14.21
N GLY A 89 -17.80 35.07 15.25
CA GLY A 89 -18.39 35.40 16.55
C GLY A 89 -17.70 36.61 17.19
N GLU A 90 -16.37 36.65 17.16
CA GLU A 90 -15.58 37.78 17.66
C GLU A 90 -15.75 39.03 16.79
N LEU A 91 -15.79 38.91 15.46
CA LEU A 91 -16.02 40.06 14.57
C LEU A 91 -17.41 40.68 14.76
N HIS A 92 -18.41 39.85 15.02
CA HIS A 92 -19.79 40.30 15.24
C HIS A 92 -20.00 40.86 16.65
N SER A 93 -19.23 40.38 17.63
CA SER A 93 -19.26 40.84 19.02
C SER A 93 -18.30 42.01 19.29
N ALA A 94 -17.42 42.32 18.34
CA ALA A 94 -16.50 43.44 18.40
C ALA A 94 -17.26 44.75 18.15
N ASP A 95 -17.40 45.55 19.21
CA ASP A 95 -17.92 46.92 19.18
C ASP A 95 -16.94 47.83 19.92
N ALA A 96 -17.12 49.16 19.85
CA ALA A 96 -16.21 50.15 20.44
C ALA A 96 -15.93 49.97 21.95
N LYS A 97 -16.71 49.14 22.66
CA LYS A 97 -16.54 48.79 24.08
C LYS A 97 -15.92 47.41 24.33
N ASN A 98 -15.88 46.51 23.36
CA ASN A 98 -15.38 45.15 23.53
C ASN A 98 -14.39 44.82 22.41
N PRO A 99 -13.08 45.09 22.62
CA PRO A 99 -12.08 44.89 21.59
C PRO A 99 -11.90 43.40 21.29
N LEU A 100 -11.68 43.11 20.01
CA LEU A 100 -11.45 41.76 19.47
C LEU A 100 -10.52 40.93 20.36
N ASN A 101 -10.95 39.75 20.80
CA ASN A 101 -10.15 38.87 21.63
C ASN A 101 -9.06 38.16 20.81
N LYS A 102 -7.95 38.86 20.60
CA LYS A 102 -6.80 38.38 19.81
C LYS A 102 -6.20 37.08 20.37
N SER A 103 -6.29 36.83 21.68
CA SER A 103 -5.78 35.60 22.31
C SER A 103 -6.55 34.37 21.88
N GLU A 104 -7.89 34.41 21.90
CA GLU A 104 -8.71 33.26 21.50
C GLU A 104 -8.61 32.95 20.01
N LEU A 105 -8.54 34.00 19.18
CA LEU A 105 -8.27 33.89 17.75
C LEU A 105 -6.91 33.24 17.47
N LYS A 106 -5.88 33.67 18.21
CA LYS A 106 -4.52 33.11 18.11
C LYS A 106 -4.49 31.65 18.51
N GLU A 107 -5.15 31.27 19.62
CA GLU A 107 -5.25 29.88 20.07
C GLU A 107 -5.94 28.99 19.01
N SER A 108 -7.05 29.48 18.45
CA SER A 108 -7.77 28.73 17.42
C SER A 108 -6.99 28.61 16.12
N LEU A 109 -6.18 29.61 15.76
CA LEU A 109 -5.26 29.57 14.63
C LEU A 109 -4.12 28.56 14.88
N GLU A 110 -3.56 28.54 16.09
CA GLU A 110 -2.52 27.60 16.49
C GLU A 110 -3.00 26.14 16.42
N ASN A 111 -4.26 25.90 16.81
CA ASN A 111 -4.89 24.59 16.67
C ASN A 111 -5.09 24.17 15.19
N LEU A 112 -5.35 25.13 14.29
CA LEU A 112 -5.41 24.86 12.85
C LEU A 112 -4.03 24.54 12.28
N GLU A 113 -3.00 25.31 12.67
CA GLU A 113 -1.62 25.03 12.28
C GLU A 113 -1.16 23.64 12.74
N ARG A 114 -1.50 23.23 13.97
CA ARG A 114 -1.21 21.87 14.47
C ARG A 114 -1.90 20.78 13.64
N ALA A 115 -3.16 20.97 13.27
CA ALA A 115 -3.89 20.02 12.43
C ALA A 115 -3.25 19.91 11.03
N VAL A 116 -2.89 21.04 10.42
CA VAL A 116 -2.21 21.08 9.12
C VAL A 116 -0.81 20.45 9.19
N GLN A 117 -0.06 20.69 10.28
CA GLN A 117 1.21 20.01 10.52
C GLN A 117 1.06 18.50 10.70
N GLY A 118 -0.01 18.04 11.36
CA GLY A 118 -0.36 16.62 11.48
C GLY A 118 -0.58 15.97 10.11
N LEU A 119 -1.37 16.63 9.25
CA LEU A 119 -1.60 16.19 7.87
C LEU A 119 -0.30 16.17 7.05
N LYS A 120 0.55 17.20 7.18
CA LYS A 120 1.85 17.28 6.51
C LYS A 120 2.76 16.11 6.93
N ARG A 121 2.83 15.81 8.23
CA ARG A 121 3.60 14.68 8.76
C ARG A 121 3.11 13.34 8.21
N LEU A 122 1.80 13.16 8.04
CA LEU A 122 1.26 11.96 7.39
C LEU A 122 1.70 11.82 5.94
N LEU A 123 1.74 12.92 5.19
CA LEU A 123 2.25 12.93 3.81
C LEU A 123 3.76 12.69 3.72
N GLU A 124 4.54 13.23 4.67
CA GLU A 124 5.99 13.05 4.74
C GLU A 124 6.38 11.70 5.37
N SER A 125 5.46 11.02 6.06
CA SER A 125 5.73 9.73 6.69
C SER A 125 6.10 8.71 5.63
N LYS A 126 7.36 8.27 5.67
CA LYS A 126 7.87 7.29 4.73
C LYS A 126 7.17 5.97 5.00
N PRO A 127 6.72 5.26 3.96
CA PRO A 127 6.23 3.90 4.13
C PRO A 127 7.39 3.00 4.56
N GLU A 128 7.32 2.50 5.79
CA GLU A 128 8.22 1.48 6.34
C GLU A 128 8.01 0.10 5.69
#